data_AF-A0A834EAW3-F1
#
_entry.id   AF-A0A834EAW3-F1
#
_cell.length_a   1.000
_cell.length_b   1.000
_cell.length_c   1.000
_cell.angle_alpha   90.00
_cell.angle_beta   90.00
_cell.angle_gamma   90.00
#
_symmetry.space_group_name_H-M   'P 1'
#
loop_
_entity.id
_entity.type
_entity.pdbx_description
1 polymer ?
#
loop_
_entity_poly.entity_id
_entity_poly.type
_entity_poly.pdbx_seq_one_letter_code
_entity_poly.pdbx_strand_id
1 'polypeptide(L)'
;MLDLAKIIFKRQETKEAQLYAAQAHLKLGEVSVESENYVQAVEEFQACLNLQEQYLEAHDRLLAETHYQLGLAYGYNSQYDEAVAQFSKSIEVIEKRMAVLSEQMKEAEGSPTEYEKEIEELKELLPEIREKIEDAKESQRSGNVAELALKATLVESSTSGFTPSGGGSSVSMIASRKPTDGASSSNCVTDISHLVRKKRKPEEESPRKDDAKKAKQELEVNGGGGDAVSSGNEVSESMEEEVGS
;
A
#
# COMPACT_ATOMS: atom_id res chain seq x y z
N MET A 1 14.32 -1.71 7.11
CA MET A 1 15.42 -2.37 6.35
C MET A 1 15.41 -2.01 4.87
N LEU A 2 14.24 -1.86 4.23
CA LEU A 2 14.12 -1.52 2.80
C LEU A 2 14.74 -0.16 2.42
N ASP A 3 14.61 0.88 3.26
CA ASP A 3 15.24 2.19 3.00
C ASP A 3 16.77 2.13 2.88
N LEU A 4 17.40 1.28 3.69
CA LEU A 4 18.84 1.08 3.63
C LEU A 4 19.23 0.38 2.32
N ALA A 5 18.47 -0.64 1.90
CA ALA A 5 18.69 -1.31 0.62
C ALA A 5 18.55 -0.33 -0.55
N LYS A 6 17.48 0.48 -0.57
CA LYS A 6 17.28 1.57 -1.54
C LYS A 6 18.51 2.48 -1.63
N ILE A 7 19.05 2.93 -0.50
CA ILE A 7 20.22 3.83 -0.48
C ILE A 7 21.49 3.14 -0.98
N ILE A 8 21.76 1.89 -0.55
CA ILE A 8 22.96 1.15 -0.92
C ILE A 8 22.98 0.87 -2.42
N PHE A 9 21.85 0.43 -2.97
CA PHE A 9 21.76 0.07 -4.38
C PHE A 9 21.72 1.30 -5.29
N LYS A 10 21.04 2.38 -4.89
CA LYS A 10 21.04 3.62 -5.67
C LYS A 10 22.43 4.25 -5.87
N ARG A 11 23.36 4.00 -4.94
CA ARG A 11 24.77 4.44 -5.05
C ARG A 11 25.57 3.64 -6.08
N GLN A 12 25.09 2.46 -6.46
CA GLN A 12 25.73 1.60 -7.44
C GLN A 12 25.05 1.83 -8.79
N GLU A 13 25.76 2.38 -9.77
CA GLU A 13 25.19 2.73 -11.09
C GLU A 13 25.08 1.53 -12.06
N THR A 14 25.18 0.29 -11.56
CA THR A 14 25.01 -0.90 -12.39
C THR A 14 23.52 -1.17 -12.64
N LYS A 15 23.20 -1.70 -13.83
CA LYS A 15 21.82 -2.07 -14.20
C LYS A 15 21.16 -2.94 -13.12
N GLU A 16 21.85 -3.98 -12.66
CA GLU A 16 21.33 -4.90 -11.64
C GLU A 16 21.05 -4.19 -10.31
N ALA A 17 21.97 -3.34 -9.85
CA ALA A 17 21.75 -2.59 -8.61
C ALA A 17 20.58 -1.62 -8.73
N GLN A 18 20.42 -0.95 -9.86
CA GLN A 18 19.29 -0.04 -10.07
C GLN A 18 17.96 -0.79 -10.11
N LEU A 19 17.92 -2.01 -10.64
CA LEU A 19 16.74 -2.88 -10.58
C LEU A 19 16.45 -3.35 -9.14
N TYR A 20 17.48 -3.64 -8.33
CA TYR A 20 17.28 -3.90 -6.89
C TYR A 20 16.79 -2.66 -6.13
N ALA A 21 17.24 -1.47 -6.50
CA ALA A 21 16.72 -0.22 -5.95
C ALA A 21 15.25 -0.03 -6.33
N ALA A 22 14.86 -0.33 -7.58
CA ALA A 22 13.47 -0.30 -8.03
C ALA A 22 12.61 -1.27 -7.23
N GLN A 23 13.07 -2.50 -7.01
CA GLN A 23 12.35 -3.49 -6.20
C GLN A 23 12.20 -3.04 -4.74
N ALA A 24 13.21 -2.38 -4.16
CA ALA A 24 13.11 -1.81 -2.82
C ALA A 24 12.05 -0.70 -2.76
N HIS A 25 12.00 0.16 -3.79
CA HIS A 25 10.95 1.18 -3.95
C HIS A 25 9.55 0.55 -4.07
N LEU A 26 9.39 -0.49 -4.89
CA LEU A 26 8.12 -1.24 -5.01
C LEU A 26 7.63 -1.74 -3.64
N LYS A 27 8.51 -2.39 -2.87
CA LYS A 27 8.17 -2.90 -1.54
C LYS A 27 7.89 -1.80 -0.52
N LEU A 28 8.57 -0.66 -0.59
CA LEU A 28 8.25 0.50 0.25
C LEU A 28 6.87 1.08 -0.11
N GLY A 29 6.52 1.12 -1.40
CA GLY A 29 5.20 1.52 -1.87
C GLY A 29 4.10 0.62 -1.33
N GLU A 30 4.25 -0.71 -1.44
CA GLU A 30 3.31 -1.70 -0.88
C GLU A 30 3.10 -1.50 0.63
N VAL A 31 4.19 -1.34 1.40
CA VAL A 31 4.11 -1.07 2.85
C VAL A 31 3.40 0.26 3.13
N SER A 32 3.58 1.25 2.27
CA SER A 32 2.91 2.56 2.41
C SER A 32 1.42 2.46 2.13
N VAL A 33 0.98 1.66 1.14
CA VAL A 33 -0.44 1.37 0.89
C VAL A 33 -1.08 0.69 2.10
N GLU A 34 -0.43 -0.35 2.65
CA GLU A 34 -0.91 -1.07 3.83
C GLU A 34 -0.99 -0.18 5.08
N SER A 35 -0.13 0.84 5.14
CA SER A 35 -0.12 1.84 6.22
C SER A 35 -1.07 3.02 5.95
N GLU A 36 -1.91 2.93 4.92
CA GLU A 36 -2.83 3.99 4.45
C GLU A 36 -2.14 5.32 4.09
N ASN A 37 -0.83 5.30 3.85
CA ASN A 37 -0.05 6.45 3.42
C ASN A 37 0.06 6.50 1.90
N TYR A 38 -1.07 6.77 1.24
CA TYR A 38 -1.18 6.65 -0.22
C TYR A 38 -0.32 7.65 -0.99
N VAL A 39 -0.10 8.86 -0.45
CA VAL A 39 0.78 9.86 -1.09
C VAL A 39 2.21 9.32 -1.15
N GLN A 40 2.72 8.79 -0.04
CA GLN A 40 4.05 8.17 -0.02
C GLN A 40 4.11 6.93 -0.91
N ALA A 41 3.04 6.12 -0.96
CA ALA A 41 2.97 4.97 -1.86
C ALA A 41 3.13 5.37 -3.32
N VAL A 42 2.42 6.42 -3.75
CA VAL A 42 2.53 6.98 -5.10
C VAL A 42 3.95 7.45 -5.40
N GLU A 43 4.61 8.15 -4.48
CA GLU A 43 5.99 8.60 -4.65
C GLU A 43 6.97 7.42 -4.82
N GLU A 44 6.86 6.41 -3.97
CA GLU A 44 7.73 5.23 -4.01
C GLU A 44 7.50 4.41 -5.30
N PHE A 45 6.24 4.22 -5.72
CA PHE A 45 5.93 3.52 -6.97
C PHE A 45 6.36 4.32 -8.22
N GLN A 46 6.25 5.65 -8.23
CA GLN A 46 6.79 6.47 -9.32
C GLN A 46 8.32 6.35 -9.40
N ALA A 47 9.01 6.34 -8.26
CA ALA A 47 10.45 6.13 -8.23
C ALA A 47 10.85 4.74 -8.74
N CYS A 48 10.08 3.70 -8.41
CA CYS A 48 10.23 2.36 -8.97
C CYS A 48 10.08 2.38 -10.50
N LEU A 49 8.99 2.96 -11.01
CA LEU A 49 8.70 3.02 -12.43
C LEU A 49 9.81 3.75 -13.21
N ASN A 50 10.26 4.89 -12.71
CA ASN A 50 11.35 5.67 -13.34
C ASN A 50 12.64 4.87 -13.48
N LEU A 51 12.95 4.00 -12.52
CA LEU A 51 14.13 3.12 -12.61
C LEU A 51 13.89 1.98 -13.60
N GLN A 52 12.71 1.35 -13.57
CA GLN A 52 12.36 0.30 -14.50
C GLN A 52 12.41 0.77 -15.96
N GLU A 53 11.83 1.93 -16.28
CA GLU A 53 11.82 2.50 -17.64
C GLU A 53 13.23 2.80 -18.19
N GLN A 54 14.24 2.99 -17.33
CA GLN A 54 15.62 3.22 -17.75
C GLN A 54 16.34 1.93 -18.17
N TYR A 55 15.94 0.78 -17.63
CA TYR A 55 16.73 -0.45 -17.70
C TYR A 55 15.99 -1.65 -18.29
N LEU A 56 14.67 -1.61 -18.32
CA LEU A 56 13.80 -2.67 -18.83
C LEU A 56 13.23 -2.32 -20.20
N GLU A 57 12.80 -3.34 -20.92
CA GLU A 57 12.10 -3.16 -22.19
C GLU A 57 10.67 -2.68 -21.95
N ALA A 58 10.09 -1.93 -22.89
CA ALA A 58 8.78 -1.29 -22.73
C ALA A 58 7.59 -2.27 -22.58
N HIS A 59 7.83 -3.57 -22.72
CA HIS A 59 6.86 -4.64 -22.57
C HIS A 59 7.19 -5.57 -21.40
N ASP A 60 8.11 -5.15 -20.51
CA ASP A 60 8.49 -5.92 -19.33
C ASP A 60 7.33 -6.00 -18.32
N ARG A 61 7.12 -7.18 -17.74
CA ARG A 61 6.02 -7.44 -16.80
C ARG A 61 6.13 -6.60 -15.53
N LEU A 62 7.34 -6.23 -15.11
CA LEU A 62 7.55 -5.38 -13.93
C LEU A 62 6.98 -3.96 -14.13
N LEU A 63 6.98 -3.44 -15.37
CA LEU A 63 6.34 -2.17 -15.70
C LEU A 63 4.82 -2.27 -15.55
N ALA A 64 4.22 -3.38 -16.02
CA ALA A 64 2.78 -3.61 -15.86
C ALA A 64 2.39 -3.69 -14.37
N GLU A 65 3.13 -4.47 -13.58
CA GLU A 65 2.92 -4.57 -12.13
C GLU A 65 2.99 -3.20 -11.44
N THR A 66 3.99 -2.39 -11.76
CA THR A 66 4.17 -1.07 -11.13
C THR A 66 3.07 -0.09 -11.53
N HIS A 67 2.62 -0.11 -12.80
CA HIS A 67 1.45 0.67 -13.23
C HIS A 67 0.17 0.23 -12.51
N TYR A 68 -0.04 -1.07 -12.32
CA TYR A 68 -1.18 -1.59 -11.57
C TYR A 68 -1.15 -1.12 -10.11
N GLN A 69 0.01 -1.21 -9.43
CA GLN A 69 0.18 -0.74 -8.05
C GLN A 69 -0.03 0.78 -7.92
N LEU A 70 0.44 1.58 -8.89
CA LEU A 70 0.13 3.01 -8.96
C LEU A 70 -1.38 3.26 -9.09
N GLY A 71 -2.06 2.49 -9.95
CA GLY A 71 -3.51 2.58 -10.12
C GLY A 71 -4.26 2.34 -8.81
N LEU A 72 -3.85 1.32 -8.05
CA LEU A 72 -4.41 1.04 -6.72
C LEU A 72 -4.16 2.19 -5.74
N ALA A 73 -2.91 2.67 -5.65
CA ALA A 73 -2.55 3.76 -4.74
C ALA A 73 -3.33 5.05 -5.02
N TYR A 74 -3.48 5.43 -6.30
CA TYR A 74 -4.31 6.56 -6.70
C TYR A 74 -5.79 6.34 -6.37
N GLY A 75 -6.31 5.14 -6.62
CA GLY A 75 -7.70 4.79 -6.30
C GLY A 75 -8.00 4.92 -4.81
N TYR A 76 -7.10 4.42 -3.95
CA TYR A 76 -7.21 4.59 -2.50
C TYR A 76 -7.09 6.04 -2.06
N ASN A 77 -6.30 6.86 -2.75
CA ASN A 77 -6.21 8.30 -2.53
C ASN A 77 -7.36 9.11 -3.17
N SER A 78 -8.41 8.45 -3.67
CA SER A 78 -9.55 9.07 -4.39
C SER A 78 -9.17 9.88 -5.63
N GLN A 79 -7.99 9.62 -6.21
CA GLN A 79 -7.50 10.21 -7.45
C GLN A 79 -7.87 9.31 -8.63
N TYR A 80 -9.16 9.28 -8.95
CA TYR A 80 -9.72 8.27 -9.87
C TYR A 80 -9.28 8.46 -11.33
N ASP A 81 -9.04 9.69 -11.79
CA ASP A 81 -8.55 9.94 -13.15
C ASP A 81 -7.15 9.36 -13.35
N GLU A 82 -6.26 9.60 -12.38
CA GLU A 82 -4.92 9.05 -12.36
C GLU A 82 -4.94 7.52 -12.21
N ALA A 83 -5.84 6.98 -11.38
CA ALA A 83 -6.02 5.53 -11.24
C ALA A 83 -6.37 4.86 -12.58
N VAL A 84 -7.37 5.40 -13.29
CA VAL A 84 -7.78 4.91 -14.62
C VAL A 84 -6.63 4.99 -15.62
N ALA A 85 -5.88 6.09 -15.61
CA ALA A 85 -4.74 6.27 -16.51
C ALA A 85 -3.64 5.22 -16.26
N GLN A 86 -3.34 4.91 -15.00
CA GLN A 86 -2.31 3.93 -14.65
C GLN A 86 -2.75 2.49 -14.94
N PHE A 87 -3.99 2.12 -14.62
CA PHE A 87 -4.51 0.79 -15.00
C PHE A 87 -4.53 0.60 -16.52
N SER A 88 -4.85 1.65 -17.28
CA SER A 88 -4.83 1.61 -18.74
C SER A 88 -3.41 1.38 -19.27
N LYS A 89 -2.40 2.05 -18.70
CA LYS A 89 -0.98 1.79 -19.02
C LYS A 89 -0.56 0.36 -18.67
N SER A 90 -1.03 -0.20 -17.55
CA SER A 90 -0.78 -1.61 -17.21
C SER A 90 -1.31 -2.56 -18.28
N ILE A 91 -2.53 -2.32 -18.78
CA ILE A 91 -3.11 -3.09 -19.89
C ILE A 91 -2.25 -2.96 -21.15
N GLU A 92 -1.83 -1.74 -21.52
CA GLU A 92 -0.99 -1.51 -22.71
C GLU A 92 0.35 -2.28 -22.64
N VAL A 93 1.00 -2.34 -21.47
CA VAL A 93 2.24 -3.11 -21.29
C VAL A 93 1.97 -4.60 -21.44
N ILE A 94 0.88 -5.11 -20.84
CA ILE A 94 0.47 -6.52 -20.97
C ILE A 94 0.19 -6.89 -22.43
N GLU A 95 -0.57 -6.05 -23.15
CA GLU A 95 -0.90 -6.26 -24.56
C GLU A 95 0.36 -6.27 -25.44
N LYS A 96 1.33 -5.36 -25.17
CA LYS A 96 2.64 -5.38 -25.83
C LYS A 96 3.43 -6.66 -25.54
N ARG A 97 3.44 -7.13 -24.29
CA ARG A 97 4.13 -8.38 -23.90
C ARG A 97 3.55 -9.57 -24.64
N MET A 98 2.22 -9.69 -24.67
CA MET A 98 1.52 -10.75 -25.39
C MET A 98 1.82 -10.71 -26.90
N ALA A 99 1.92 -9.52 -27.50
CA ALA A 99 2.26 -9.38 -28.91
C ALA A 99 3.68 -9.90 -29.20
N VAL A 100 4.66 -9.52 -28.39
CA VAL A 100 6.05 -9.98 -28.51
C VAL A 100 6.14 -11.50 -28.35
N LEU A 101 5.48 -12.06 -27.33
CA LEU A 101 5.45 -13.52 -27.10
C LEU A 101 4.79 -14.27 -28.26
N SER A 102 3.70 -13.71 -28.81
CA SER A 102 3.00 -14.31 -29.95
C SER A 102 3.83 -14.31 -31.23
N GLU A 103 4.72 -13.31 -31.40
CA GLU A 103 5.66 -13.25 -32.51
C GLU A 103 6.80 -14.28 -32.33
N GLN A 104 7.40 -14.33 -31.13
CA GLN A 104 8.42 -15.33 -30.79
C GLN A 104 7.92 -16.77 -30.94
N MET A 105 6.64 -17.02 -30.60
CA MET A 105 6.00 -18.33 -30.79
C MET A 105 5.85 -18.72 -32.28
N LYS A 106 5.67 -17.75 -33.19
CA LYS A 106 5.58 -18.02 -34.64
C LYS A 106 6.95 -18.28 -35.26
N GLU A 107 7.99 -17.60 -34.76
CA GLU A 107 9.36 -17.75 -35.24
C GLU A 107 10.01 -19.07 -34.75
N ALA A 108 9.68 -19.49 -33.53
CA ALA A 108 10.10 -20.76 -32.97
C ALA A 108 9.16 -21.89 -33.45
N GLU A 109 9.37 -22.38 -34.68
CA GLU A 109 8.68 -23.56 -35.23
C GLU A 109 8.93 -24.81 -34.34
N GLY A 110 8.13 -25.00 -33.28
CA GLY A 110 8.22 -26.18 -32.40
C GLY A 110 8.35 -25.86 -30.92
N SER A 111 7.23 -25.47 -30.33
CA SER A 111 6.90 -25.37 -28.89
C SER A 111 7.84 -24.57 -27.97
N PRO A 112 7.34 -23.42 -27.52
CA PRO A 112 7.55 -22.97 -26.15
C PRO A 112 6.19 -22.97 -25.47
N THR A 113 5.80 -24.10 -24.88
CA THR A 113 4.59 -24.20 -24.03
C THR A 113 4.60 -23.14 -22.93
N GLU A 114 5.78 -22.62 -22.58
CA GLU A 114 5.97 -21.53 -21.64
C GLU A 114 5.40 -20.18 -22.15
N TYR A 115 5.57 -19.83 -23.43
CA TYR A 115 5.00 -18.58 -23.98
C TYR A 115 3.48 -18.66 -24.09
N GLU A 116 2.95 -19.83 -24.47
CA GLU A 116 1.50 -20.04 -24.52
C GLU A 116 0.89 -19.89 -23.12
N LYS A 117 1.49 -20.52 -22.09
CA LYS A 117 1.08 -20.35 -20.70
C LYS A 117 1.17 -18.91 -20.22
N GLU A 118 2.28 -18.21 -20.50
CA GLU A 118 2.43 -16.80 -20.11
C GLU A 118 1.36 -15.94 -20.78
N ILE A 119 1.05 -16.17 -22.07
CA ILE A 119 -0.02 -15.46 -22.78
C ILE A 119 -1.39 -15.74 -22.15
N GLU A 120 -1.66 -16.98 -21.74
CA GLU A 120 -2.91 -17.35 -21.06
C GLU A 120 -3.04 -16.63 -19.70
N GLU A 121 -2.00 -16.68 -18.87
CA GLU A 121 -1.96 -15.96 -17.58
C GLU A 121 -2.20 -14.45 -17.78
N LEU A 122 -1.52 -13.84 -18.76
CA LEU A 122 -1.67 -12.42 -19.06
C LEU A 122 -3.09 -12.07 -19.56
N LYS A 123 -3.73 -12.96 -20.33
CA LYS A 123 -5.12 -12.78 -20.78
C LYS A 123 -6.11 -12.84 -19.62
N GLU A 124 -5.86 -13.68 -18.62
CA GLU A 124 -6.70 -13.79 -17.42
C GLU A 124 -6.63 -12.54 -16.53
N LEU A 125 -5.50 -11.83 -16.52
CA LEU A 125 -5.34 -10.58 -15.77
C LEU A 125 -6.06 -9.37 -16.39
N LEU A 126 -6.19 -9.33 -17.72
CA LEU A 126 -6.82 -8.20 -18.41
C LEU A 126 -8.27 -7.89 -17.95
N PRO A 127 -9.19 -8.86 -17.79
CA PRO A 127 -10.52 -8.57 -17.27
C PRO A 127 -10.49 -8.02 -15.83
N GLU A 128 -9.59 -8.51 -14.97
CA GLU A 128 -9.45 -8.01 -13.60
C GLU A 128 -9.02 -6.54 -13.58
N ILE A 129 -8.06 -6.15 -14.42
CA ILE A 129 -7.61 -4.75 -14.51
C ILE A 129 -8.71 -3.86 -15.12
N ARG A 130 -9.47 -4.38 -16.10
CA ARG A 130 -10.61 -3.66 -16.69
C ARG A 130 -11.72 -3.43 -15.67
N GLU A 131 -11.97 -4.39 -14.79
CA GLU A 131 -12.90 -4.22 -13.66
C GLU A 131 -12.43 -3.09 -12.74
N LYS A 132 -11.15 -3.04 -12.39
CA LYS A 132 -10.58 -1.92 -11.60
C LYS A 132 -10.76 -0.55 -12.25
N ILE A 133 -10.68 -0.48 -13.58
CA ILE A 133 -10.95 0.76 -14.32
C ILE A 133 -12.42 1.18 -14.18
N GLU A 134 -13.35 0.25 -14.31
CA GLU A 134 -14.78 0.56 -14.19
C GLU A 134 -15.15 0.94 -12.76
N ASP A 135 -14.61 0.26 -11.75
CA ASP A 135 -14.76 0.62 -10.34
C ASP A 135 -14.30 2.07 -10.07
N ALA A 136 -13.12 2.45 -10.60
CA ALA A 136 -12.59 3.80 -10.44
C ALA A 136 -13.48 4.85 -11.13
N LYS A 137 -13.97 4.57 -12.34
CA LYS A 137 -14.89 5.47 -13.06
C LYS A 137 -16.25 5.59 -12.37
N GLU A 138 -16.76 4.52 -11.77
CA GLU A 138 -18.01 4.55 -11.02
C GLU A 138 -17.85 5.34 -9.72
N SER A 139 -16.74 5.14 -9.01
CA SER A 139 -16.37 5.92 -7.82
C SER A 139 -16.26 7.42 -8.14
N GLN A 140 -15.64 7.78 -9.27
CA GLN A 140 -15.59 9.16 -9.73
C GLN A 140 -16.98 9.74 -10.01
N ARG A 141 -17.82 9.00 -10.76
CA ARG A 141 -19.18 9.43 -11.10
C ARG A 141 -20.04 9.64 -9.87
N SER A 142 -20.01 8.70 -8.93
CA SER A 142 -20.78 8.79 -7.68
C SER A 142 -20.34 9.97 -6.82
N GLY A 143 -19.02 10.21 -6.70
CA GLY A 143 -18.46 11.38 -6.03
C GLY A 143 -18.94 12.71 -6.64
N ASN A 144 -18.88 12.83 -7.97
CA ASN A 144 -19.34 14.03 -8.68
C ASN A 144 -20.84 14.29 -8.50
N VAL A 145 -21.68 13.25 -8.52
CA VAL A 145 -23.12 13.38 -8.28
C VAL A 145 -23.40 13.86 -6.86
N ALA A 146 -22.70 13.33 -5.86
CA ALA A 146 -22.82 13.76 -4.48
C ALA A 146 -22.39 15.23 -4.30
N GLU A 147 -21.28 15.64 -4.93
CA GLU A 147 -20.81 17.02 -4.90
C GLU A 147 -21.83 17.99 -5.52
N LEU A 148 -22.42 17.65 -6.67
CA LEU A 148 -23.44 18.47 -7.31
C LEU A 148 -24.70 18.61 -6.45
N ALA A 149 -25.15 17.52 -5.82
CA ALA A 149 -26.30 17.54 -4.92
C ALA A 149 -26.05 18.45 -3.68
N LEU A 150 -24.85 18.37 -3.10
CA LEU A 150 -24.44 19.23 -1.99
C LEU A 150 -24.42 20.71 -2.41
N LYS A 151 -23.87 21.04 -3.58
CA LYS A 151 -23.86 22.42 -4.10
C LYS A 151 -25.26 22.97 -4.34
N ALA A 152 -26.18 22.16 -4.88
CA ALA A 152 -27.56 22.58 -5.13
C ALA A 152 -28.29 22.96 -3.84
N THR A 153 -28.20 22.14 -2.79
CA THR A 153 -28.84 22.42 -1.48
C THR A 153 -28.27 23.67 -0.78
N LEU A 154 -26.98 23.93 -0.94
CA LEU A 154 -26.33 25.10 -0.36
C LEU A 154 -26.76 26.41 -1.05
N VAL A 155 -26.92 26.38 -2.38
CA VAL A 155 -27.38 27.53 -3.17
C VAL A 155 -28.86 27.84 -2.91
N GLU A 156 -29.71 26.83 -2.79
CA GLU A 156 -31.13 27.01 -2.46
C GLU A 156 -31.31 27.68 -1.08
N SER A 157 -30.46 27.35 -0.12
CA SER A 157 -30.45 27.99 1.21
C SER A 157 -30.05 29.47 1.17
N SER A 158 -29.24 29.88 0.19
CA SER A 158 -28.72 31.25 0.06
C SER A 158 -29.66 32.20 -0.70
N THR A 159 -30.72 31.70 -1.33
CA THR A 159 -31.67 32.50 -2.13
C THR A 159 -33.07 32.61 -1.52
N SER A 160 -33.31 32.07 -0.32
CA SER A 160 -34.53 32.33 0.44
C SER A 160 -34.53 33.77 0.97
N GLY A 161 -34.97 34.68 0.10
CA GLY A 161 -35.12 36.09 0.36
C GLY A 161 -36.11 36.33 1.50
N PHE A 162 -35.59 36.81 2.62
CA PHE A 162 -36.38 37.60 3.56
C PHE A 162 -36.78 38.88 2.84
N THR A 163 -38.00 38.92 2.31
CA THR A 163 -38.63 40.16 1.89
C THR A 163 -39.13 40.87 3.15
N PRO A 164 -38.64 42.08 3.52
CA PRO A 164 -39.33 42.88 4.49
C PRO A 164 -40.54 43.46 3.75
N SER A 165 -41.69 42.80 3.87
CA SER A 165 -42.96 43.34 3.40
C SER A 165 -43.26 44.60 4.21
N GLY A 166 -43.00 45.75 3.59
CA GLY A 166 -43.48 47.04 4.05
C GLY A 166 -44.99 47.13 3.84
N GLY A 167 -45.74 47.22 4.93
CA GLY A 167 -47.18 47.46 4.94
C GLY A 167 -47.65 47.67 6.38
N GLY A 168 -47.72 48.93 6.80
CA GLY A 168 -47.98 49.31 8.18
C GLY A 168 -49.43 49.18 8.64
N SER A 169 -49.60 49.02 9.95
CA SER A 169 -50.60 49.73 10.79
C SER A 169 -50.32 49.34 12.25
N SER A 170 -49.73 50.21 13.06
CA SER A 170 -50.39 51.18 13.95
C SER A 170 -50.56 50.69 15.39
N VAL A 171 -49.70 51.26 16.24
CA VAL A 171 -49.93 51.80 17.59
C VAL A 171 -50.58 50.91 18.67
N SER A 172 -49.82 50.66 19.75
CA SER A 172 -50.29 50.88 21.12
C SER A 172 -49.10 51.06 22.07
N MET A 173 -48.90 52.30 22.50
CA MET A 173 -48.12 52.67 23.68
C MET A 173 -48.91 52.29 24.94
N ILE A 174 -48.24 51.76 25.97
CA ILE A 174 -48.51 51.93 27.41
C ILE A 174 -47.35 51.22 28.13
N ALA A 175 -46.33 51.98 28.56
CA ALA A 175 -46.21 52.67 29.85
C ALA A 175 -45.75 51.74 31.00
N SER A 176 -44.49 51.99 31.36
CA SER A 176 -43.74 51.64 32.56
C SER A 176 -44.54 51.19 33.78
N ARG A 177 -44.20 49.99 34.29
CA ARG A 177 -44.39 49.61 35.70
C ARG A 177 -43.11 48.96 36.24
N LYS A 178 -42.77 49.33 37.48
CA LYS A 178 -41.61 48.97 38.31
C LYS A 178 -41.26 47.47 38.32
N PRO A 179 -39.99 47.11 38.60
CA PRO A 179 -39.63 45.76 38.98
C PRO A 179 -39.92 45.56 40.48
N THR A 180 -40.66 44.51 40.81
CA THR A 180 -40.64 43.88 42.13
C THR A 180 -40.47 42.38 41.91
N ASP A 181 -39.40 41.88 42.52
CA ASP A 181 -38.95 40.52 42.76
C ASP A 181 -39.87 39.35 42.35
N GLY A 182 -39.30 38.41 41.60
CA GLY A 182 -39.96 37.16 41.25
C GLY A 182 -39.08 36.21 40.43
N ALA A 183 -38.14 35.56 41.12
CA ALA A 183 -37.48 34.29 40.83
C ALA A 183 -37.46 33.76 39.37
N SER A 184 -36.28 33.76 38.76
CA SER A 184 -35.92 32.80 37.70
C SER A 184 -34.52 32.25 38.00
N SER A 185 -34.50 31.06 38.62
CA SER A 185 -33.29 30.28 38.82
C SER A 185 -32.86 29.67 37.47
N SER A 186 -31.98 30.38 36.79
CA SER A 186 -31.14 29.84 35.73
C SER A 186 -30.19 28.80 36.32
N ASN A 187 -30.50 27.52 36.14
CA ASN A 187 -29.51 26.45 36.26
C ASN A 187 -29.28 25.85 34.88
N CYS A 188 -28.30 26.39 34.17
CA CYS A 188 -27.60 25.67 33.11
C CYS A 188 -26.91 24.45 33.75
N VAL A 189 -27.43 23.25 33.48
CA VAL A 189 -26.84 22.00 33.97
C VAL A 189 -25.59 21.71 33.13
N THR A 190 -24.44 22.23 33.56
CA THR A 190 -23.12 21.89 33.04
C THR A 190 -22.33 21.05 34.04
N ASP A 191 -23.01 20.14 34.76
CA ASP A 191 -22.35 19.16 35.62
C ASP A 191 -22.71 17.72 35.21
N ILE A 192 -21.82 17.13 34.42
CA ILE A 192 -21.89 15.73 33.98
C ILE A 192 -20.89 14.87 34.77
N SER A 193 -20.39 15.35 35.92
CA SER A 193 -19.36 14.66 36.73
C SER A 193 -19.80 13.29 37.24
N HIS A 194 -21.11 12.99 37.22
CA HIS A 194 -21.67 11.69 37.54
C HIS A 194 -21.52 10.63 36.43
N LEU A 195 -21.19 11.03 35.19
CA LEU A 195 -20.94 10.12 34.06
C LEU A 195 -19.48 9.66 33.95
N VAL A 196 -18.54 10.34 34.61
CA VAL A 196 -17.12 9.98 34.58
C VAL A 196 -16.79 9.01 35.71
N ARG A 197 -17.00 7.71 35.49
CA ARG A 197 -16.37 6.68 36.33
C ARG A 197 -14.87 6.59 35.98
N LYS A 198 -14.07 7.44 36.62
CA LYS A 198 -12.60 7.35 36.56
C LYS A 198 -12.12 6.11 37.32
N LYS A 199 -11.55 5.19 36.55
CA LYS A 199 -10.77 4.00 36.93
C LYS A 199 -9.82 4.31 38.10
N ARG A 200 -9.86 3.49 39.16
CA ARG A 200 -8.79 3.39 40.19
C ARG A 200 -8.15 2.00 40.13
N LYS A 201 -6.84 1.99 39.93
CA LYS A 201 -5.80 1.13 40.53
C LYS A 201 -4.65 2.10 40.85
N PRO A 202 -3.81 1.93 41.89
CA PRO A 202 -3.22 0.66 42.34
C PRO A 202 -3.05 0.52 43.88
N GLU A 203 -2.56 -0.64 44.32
CA GLU A 203 -1.75 -1.00 45.51
C GLU A 203 -1.96 -2.52 45.71
N GLU A 204 -1.02 -3.39 45.34
CA GLU A 204 0.24 -3.76 46.00
C GLU A 204 0.04 -4.37 47.40
N GLU A 205 -0.03 -5.71 47.48
CA GLU A 205 0.71 -6.46 48.50
C GLU A 205 0.89 -7.93 48.06
N SER A 206 2.12 -8.41 48.17
CA SER A 206 2.50 -9.83 48.07
C SER A 206 2.63 -10.40 49.49
N PRO A 207 2.64 -11.72 49.67
CA PRO A 207 3.89 -12.26 50.18
C PRO A 207 4.31 -13.62 49.57
N ARG A 208 5.63 -13.79 49.57
CA ARG A 208 6.42 -14.95 49.14
C ARG A 208 6.29 -16.17 50.06
N LYS A 209 6.57 -17.36 49.48
CA LYS A 209 7.50 -18.42 49.93
C LYS A 209 7.60 -19.44 48.77
N ASP A 210 8.75 -19.58 48.10
CA ASP A 210 9.81 -20.58 48.34
C ASP A 210 9.21 -21.99 48.55
N ASP A 211 9.44 -22.99 47.68
CA ASP A 211 10.73 -23.65 47.48
C ASP A 211 10.89 -24.31 46.10
N ALA A 212 12.14 -24.32 45.64
CA ALA A 212 12.64 -25.09 44.51
C ALA A 212 12.81 -26.58 44.85
N LYS A 213 12.47 -27.48 43.92
CA LYS A 213 13.08 -28.82 43.86
C LYS A 213 13.33 -29.30 42.43
N LYS A 214 14.56 -29.01 42.01
CA LYS A 214 15.48 -29.72 41.12
C LYS A 214 15.12 -31.19 40.81
N ALA A 215 15.16 -31.53 39.52
CA ALA A 215 15.62 -32.84 39.05
C ALA A 215 16.63 -32.62 37.91
N LYS A 216 17.92 -32.72 38.27
CA LYS A 216 19.03 -33.05 37.36
C LYS A 216 19.07 -34.58 37.28
N GLN A 217 19.28 -35.14 36.09
CA GLN A 217 20.06 -36.37 35.97
C GLN A 217 21.16 -36.12 34.93
N GLU A 218 22.39 -36.33 35.40
CA GLU A 218 23.65 -36.25 34.69
C GLU A 218 23.85 -37.45 33.76
N LEU A 219 24.71 -37.27 32.76
CA LEU A 219 25.77 -38.23 32.45
C LEU A 219 26.93 -37.46 31.80
N GLU A 220 28.00 -37.28 32.56
CA GLU A 220 29.34 -37.03 32.04
C GLU A 220 29.88 -38.36 31.46
N VAL A 221 30.55 -38.30 30.31
CA VAL A 221 31.82 -39.01 30.15
C VAL A 221 32.72 -38.26 29.16
N ASN A 222 33.97 -38.18 29.57
CA ASN A 222 35.10 -37.47 28.99
C ASN A 222 35.59 -38.07 27.66
N GLY A 223 36.06 -37.21 26.76
CA GLY A 223 37.44 -37.22 26.28
C GLY A 223 37.85 -38.11 25.09
N GLY A 224 38.46 -37.45 24.09
CA GLY A 224 39.28 -38.04 23.01
C GLY A 224 38.54 -38.02 21.66
N GLY A 225 38.95 -37.27 20.63
CA GLY A 225 40.31 -37.00 20.16
C GLY A 225 40.58 -37.90 18.95
N GLY A 226 40.69 -37.31 17.75
CA GLY A 226 41.26 -37.98 16.56
C GLY A 226 40.38 -38.03 15.31
N ASP A 227 40.71 -37.14 14.38
CA ASP A 227 40.76 -37.30 12.92
C ASP A 227 39.63 -38.00 12.12
N ALA A 228 38.95 -37.20 11.30
CA ALA A 228 38.31 -37.66 10.07
C ALA A 228 38.47 -36.60 8.96
N VAL A 229 39.61 -36.63 8.26
CA VAL A 229 39.76 -36.06 6.92
C VAL A 229 40.35 -37.15 6.04
N SER A 230 39.52 -37.75 5.19
CA SER A 230 39.97 -38.51 4.03
C SER A 230 39.40 -37.82 2.81
N SER A 231 40.24 -37.07 2.11
CA SER A 231 39.96 -36.60 0.76
C SER A 231 41.27 -36.50 -0.02
N GLY A 232 41.30 -37.24 -1.13
CA GLY A 232 42.05 -36.91 -2.35
C GLY A 232 43.56 -36.89 -2.26
N ASN A 233 44.18 -38.06 -2.46
CA ASN A 233 45.60 -38.17 -2.78
C ASN A 233 45.82 -37.77 -4.25
N GLU A 234 46.45 -36.63 -4.47
CA GLU A 234 47.06 -36.26 -5.75
C GLU A 234 48.48 -36.83 -5.81
N VAL A 235 48.86 -37.42 -6.96
CA VAL A 235 50.20 -37.51 -7.58
C VAL A 235 50.27 -38.80 -8.43
N SER A 236 50.40 -38.62 -9.74
CA SER A 236 51.34 -39.38 -10.57
C SER A 236 51.61 -38.60 -11.87
N GLU A 237 52.86 -38.15 -11.97
CA GLU A 237 53.51 -37.61 -13.16
C GLU A 237 54.26 -38.76 -13.87
N SER A 238 54.46 -38.65 -15.19
CA SER A 238 55.37 -39.45 -16.06
C SER A 238 54.95 -40.92 -16.32
N MET A 239 55.11 -41.55 -17.50
CA MET A 239 55.81 -41.27 -18.76
C MET A 239 55.37 -42.34 -19.80
N GLU A 240 55.54 -42.05 -21.09
CA GLU A 240 55.76 -42.99 -22.22
C GLU A 240 54.66 -43.99 -22.64
N GLU A 241 54.15 -43.86 -23.87
CA GLU A 241 54.50 -44.80 -24.96
C GLU A 241 54.11 -44.27 -26.35
N GLU A 242 54.77 -44.87 -27.33
CA GLU A 242 55.11 -44.42 -28.66
C GLU A 242 54.25 -45.13 -29.74
N VAL A 243 54.35 -44.62 -30.98
CA VAL A 243 54.13 -45.28 -32.29
C VAL A 243 52.73 -45.29 -32.90
N GLY A 244 52.64 -44.78 -34.14
CA GLY A 244 51.56 -45.18 -35.05
C GLY A 244 51.43 -44.45 -36.41
N SER A 245 52.48 -44.51 -37.25
CA SER A 245 52.53 -44.30 -38.73
C SER A 245 52.16 -42.94 -39.34
#